data_AF-A0A354J4U9-F1
#
_entry.id   AF-A0A354J4U9-F1
#
_cell.length_a   1.000
_cell.length_b   1.000
_cell.length_c   1.000
_cell.angle_alpha   90.00
_cell.angle_beta   90.00
_cell.angle_gamma   90.00
#
_symmetry.space_group_name_H-M   'P 1'
#
loop_
_entity.id
_entity.type
_entity.pdbx_description
1 polymer ?
#
loop_
_entity_poly.entity_id
_entity_poly.type
_entity_poly.pdbx_seq_one_letter_code
_entity_poly.pdbx_strand_id
1 'polypeptide(L)' 'MTKKKQELSRGAGVLMPISALPSPYGIGTLGRESYRFADFLEEIGCTYWQILPVGPTSFGDSP' A
#
# COMPACT_ATOMS: atom_id res chain seq x y z
N MET A 1 4.20 18.29 -25.84
CA MET A 1 3.60 18.69 -24.54
C MET A 1 4.38 17.98 -23.43
N THR A 2 5.27 18.68 -22.74
CA THR A 2 6.11 18.10 -21.69
C THR A 2 5.28 18.02 -20.41
N LYS A 3 4.98 16.80 -19.92
CA LYS A 3 4.33 16.64 -18.61
C LYS A 3 5.25 17.23 -17.54
N LYS A 4 4.75 18.21 -16.78
CA LYS A 4 5.43 18.68 -15.56
C LYS A 4 5.56 17.48 -14.61
N LYS A 5 6.79 17.14 -14.23
CA LYS A 5 7.06 16.16 -13.18
C LYS A 5 6.55 16.76 -11.87
N GLN A 6 5.56 16.13 -11.26
CA GLN A 6 5.17 16.46 -9.88
C GLN A 6 6.29 15.94 -8.98
N GLU A 7 7.00 16.84 -8.33
CA GLU A 7 8.01 16.47 -7.32
C GLU A 7 7.28 15.97 -6.08
N LEU A 8 7.71 14.82 -5.57
CA LEU A 8 7.17 14.24 -4.35
C LEU A 8 7.50 15.18 -3.18
N SER A 9 6.51 15.49 -2.34
CA SER A 9 6.78 16.26 -1.12
C SER A 9 7.67 15.47 -0.17
N ARG A 10 8.57 16.14 0.55
CA ARG A 10 9.37 15.49 1.59
C ARG A 10 8.44 14.83 2.61
N GLY A 11 8.60 13.53 2.84
CA GLY A 11 7.79 12.76 3.76
C GLY A 11 8.39 11.40 4.08
N ALA A 12 7.74 10.66 4.97
CA ALA A 12 8.08 9.29 5.32
C ALA A 12 6.95 8.35 4.86
N GLY A 13 7.23 7.06 4.81
CA GLY A 13 6.25 6.07 4.42
C GLY A 13 6.62 4.66 4.81
N VAL A 14 5.68 3.75 4.60
CA VAL A 14 5.83 2.32 4.91
C VAL A 14 5.65 1.50 3.63
N LEU A 15 6.52 0.52 3.43
CA LEU A 15 6.33 -0.56 2.47
C LEU A 15 5.53 -1.67 3.16
N MET A 16 4.31 -1.91 2.70
CA MET A 16 3.45 -2.98 3.21
C MET A 16 2.61 -3.55 2.05
N PRO A 17 2.82 -4.81 1.63
CA PRO A 17 1.97 -5.44 0.62
C PRO A 17 0.51 -5.55 1.11
N ILE A 18 -0.47 -5.41 0.20
CA ILE A 18 -1.90 -5.57 0.56
C ILE A 18 -2.17 -6.94 1.18
N SER A 19 -1.53 -7.99 0.67
CA SER A 19 -1.68 -9.37 1.14
C SER A 19 -1.25 -9.58 2.60
N ALA A 20 -0.38 -8.71 3.13
CA ALA A 20 0.11 -8.76 4.50
C ALA A 20 -0.81 -8.08 5.53
N LEU A 21 -1.87 -7.39 5.08
CA LEU A 21 -2.85 -6.79 5.99
C LEU A 21 -3.62 -7.88 6.75
N PRO A 22 -4.03 -7.59 8.00
CA PRO A 22 -4.90 -8.50 8.74
C PRO A 22 -6.22 -8.68 7.99
N SER A 23 -6.75 -9.89 8.03
CA SER A 23 -7.99 -10.22 7.33
C SER A 23 -8.60 -11.50 7.89
N PRO A 24 -9.94 -11.59 7.99
CA PRO A 24 -10.60 -12.82 8.41
C PRO A 24 -10.61 -13.90 7.31
N TYR A 25 -10.11 -13.59 6.10
CA TYR A 25 -10.17 -14.47 4.93
C TYR A 25 -8.82 -15.12 4.57
N GLY A 26 -7.83 -15.05 5.45
CA GLY A 26 -6.50 -15.67 5.27
C GLY A 26 -5.51 -14.86 4.43
N ILE A 27 -5.96 -13.82 3.73
CA ILE A 27 -5.10 -12.87 3.01
C ILE A 27 -5.66 -11.46 3.11
N GLY A 28 -4.79 -10.46 3.21
CA GLY A 28 -5.18 -9.06 3.18
C GLY A 28 -5.89 -8.67 1.88
N THR A 29 -6.87 -7.78 1.99
CA THR A 29 -7.72 -7.35 0.86
C THR A 29 -7.85 -5.83 0.86
N LEU A 30 -8.29 -5.26 -0.28
CA LEU A 30 -8.68 -3.85 -0.40
C LEU A 30 -10.03 -3.61 0.29
N GLY A 31 -10.06 -3.73 1.60
CA GLY A 31 -11.25 -3.63 2.44
C GLY A 31 -11.04 -2.75 3.67
N ARG A 32 -11.80 -3.00 4.73
CA ARG A 32 -11.80 -2.20 5.98
C ARG A 32 -10.39 -2.04 6.58
N GLU A 33 -9.58 -3.09 6.56
CA GLU A 33 -8.24 -3.05 7.15
C GLU A 33 -7.26 -2.20 6.32
N SER A 34 -7.46 -2.05 5.01
CA SER A 34 -6.66 -1.11 4.21
C SER A 34 -6.95 0.34 4.57
N TYR A 35 -8.22 0.69 4.82
CA TYR A 35 -8.58 2.03 5.31
C TYR A 35 -7.98 2.29 6.68
N ARG A 36 -8.12 1.33 7.62
CA ARG A 36 -7.50 1.44 8.95
C ARG A 36 -5.98 1.62 8.90
N PHE A 37 -5.31 0.94 7.97
CA PHE A 37 -3.87 1.11 7.78
C PHE A 37 -3.54 2.50 7.20
N ALA A 38 -4.34 3.02 6.27
CA ALA A 38 -4.17 4.38 5.77
C ALA A 38 -4.40 5.44 6.87
N ASP A 39 -5.45 5.28 7.67
CA ASP A 39 -5.74 6.14 8.83
C ASP A 39 -4.59 6.10 9.85
N PHE A 40 -4.03 4.91 10.10
CA PHE A 40 -2.84 4.76 10.94
C PHE A 40 -1.62 5.49 10.36
N LEU A 41 -1.36 5.39 9.05
CA LEU A 41 -0.26 6.12 8.42
C LEU A 41 -0.44 7.63 8.56
N GLU A 42 -1.66 8.13 8.40
CA GLU A 42 -1.99 9.53 8.64
C GLU A 42 -1.71 9.94 10.10
N GLU A 43 -2.18 9.14 11.07
CA GLU A 43 -2.00 9.38 12.51
C GLU A 43 -0.52 9.49 12.91
N ILE A 44 0.35 8.66 12.32
CA ILE A 44 1.80 8.69 12.59
C ILE A 44 2.58 9.69 11.70
N GLY A 45 1.91 10.44 10.83
CA GLY A 45 2.53 11.41 9.94
C GLY A 45 3.28 10.80 8.74
N CYS A 46 3.03 9.54 8.40
CA CYS A 46 3.52 8.91 7.18
C CYS A 46 2.63 9.28 5.99
N THR A 47 3.21 9.89 4.97
CA THR A 47 2.48 10.40 3.80
C THR A 47 2.47 9.43 2.62
N TYR A 48 3.25 8.35 2.70
CA TYR A 48 3.42 7.38 1.62
C TYR A 48 3.16 5.95 2.09
N TRP A 49 2.40 5.21 1.29
CA TRP A 49 2.27 3.77 1.40
C TRP A 49 2.76 3.14 0.09
N GLN A 50 3.86 2.40 0.17
CA GLN A 50 4.35 1.60 -0.95
C GLN A 50 3.79 0.18 -0.86
N ILE A 51 3.31 -0.33 -1.99
CA ILE A 51 2.80 -1.70 -2.13
C ILE A 51 3.60 -2.47 -3.19
N LEU A 52 3.47 -3.79 -3.20
CA LEU A 52 3.94 -4.65 -4.29
C LEU A 52 2.91 -4.65 -5.44
N PRO A 53 3.24 -5.17 -6.64
CA PRO A 53 2.27 -5.20 -7.74
C PRO A 53 0.99 -5.97 -7.37
N VAL A 54 -0.13 -5.53 -7.93
CA VAL A 54 -1.50 -6.02 -7.58
C VAL A 54 -2.07 -6.91 -8.69
N GLY A 55 -1.18 -7.51 -9.48
CA GLY A 55 -1.56 -8.46 -10.53
C GLY A 55 -1.95 -9.83 -9.96
N PRO A 56 -2.58 -10.70 -10.76
CA PRO A 56 -2.78 -12.09 -10.36
C PRO A 56 -1.41 -12.77 -10.19
N THR A 57 -1.21 -13.41 -9.05
CA THR A 57 -0.05 -14.29 -8.83
C THR A 57 -0.27 -15.65 -9.48
N SER A 58 0.81 -16.41 -9.63
CA SER A 58 0.79 -17.79 -10.10
C SER A 58 1.64 -18.66 -9.17
N PHE A 59 2.01 -19.86 -9.62
CA PHE A 59 2.90 -20.75 -8.88
C PHE A 59 4.20 -20.02 -8.47
N GLY A 60 4.47 -19.98 -7.18
CA GLY A 60 5.61 -19.25 -6.59
C GLY A 60 5.24 -17.91 -5.95
N ASP A 61 3.97 -17.48 -6.05
CA ASP A 61 3.38 -16.37 -5.30
C ASP A 61 4.09 -15.01 -5.43
N SER A 62 4.92 -14.85 -6.47
CA SER A 62 5.57 -13.57 -6.77
C SER A 62 4.51 -12.55 -7.21
N PRO A 63 4.50 -11.35 -6.60
CA PRO A 63 3.60 -10.27 -6.97
C PRO A 63 4.04 -9.57 -8.26
#